data_AF-A0A2N1Y4E2-F1
#
_entry.id   AF-A0A2N1Y4E2-F1
#
_cell.length_a   1.000
_cell.length_b   1.000
_cell.length_c   1.000
_cell.angle_alpha   90.00
_cell.angle_beta   90.00
_cell.angle_gamma   90.00
#
_symmetry.space_group_name_H-M   'P 1'
#
loop_
_entity.id
_entity.type
_entity.pdbx_description
1 polymer ?
#
loop_
_entity_poly.entity_id
_entity_poly.type
_entity_poly.pdbx_seq_one_letter_code
_entity_poly.pdbx_strand_id
1 'polypeptide(L)'
;MRAVSAGTLAKLLQGEGLAAVDCDPLLTSAPGLAGAAGNPFARENADLMLRNAAEAEGLDAVRVLALDDADPQDLAPLPDATVRAYARALIATEQRKAGRVPAGWTQASACNGCGPVWLWPGAARVLACPWCWNRVRGLPVPTPG
;
A
#
# COMPACT_ATOMS: atom_id res chain seq x y z
N MET A 1 13.99 11.46 -24.62
CA MET A 1 15.33 11.30 -24.01
C MET A 1 15.79 9.86 -24.23
N ARG A 2 17.08 9.71 -24.56
CA ARG A 2 17.77 8.43 -24.79
C ARG A 2 17.71 7.54 -23.55
N ALA A 3 17.72 6.23 -23.76
CA ALA A 3 18.00 5.26 -22.72
C ALA A 3 19.27 5.66 -21.96
N VAL A 4 19.14 5.75 -20.66
CA VAL A 4 20.26 5.88 -19.75
C VAL A 4 21.01 4.55 -19.80
N SER A 5 22.22 4.56 -20.37
CA SER A 5 23.02 3.34 -20.52
C SER A 5 23.40 2.78 -19.15
N ALA A 6 23.68 1.47 -19.09
CA ALA A 6 24.06 0.75 -17.88
C ALA A 6 25.20 1.41 -17.08
N GLY A 7 26.04 2.25 -17.71
CA GLY A 7 27.09 3.02 -17.03
C GLY A 7 26.58 4.11 -16.08
N THR A 8 25.32 4.55 -16.20
CA THR A 8 24.75 5.60 -15.34
C THR A 8 24.16 5.03 -14.04
N LEU A 9 23.72 3.77 -14.05
CA LEU A 9 23.27 3.07 -12.84
C LEU A 9 24.42 2.86 -11.85
N ALA A 10 25.66 2.75 -12.34
CA ALA A 10 26.85 2.60 -11.51
C ALA A 10 27.21 3.87 -10.71
N LYS A 11 26.85 5.07 -11.21
CA LYS A 11 27.14 6.34 -10.50
C LYS A 11 26.15 6.62 -9.35
N LEU A 12 24.91 6.15 -9.45
CA LEU A 12 23.91 6.29 -8.38
C LEU A 12 24.26 5.50 -7.11
N LEU A 13 25.03 4.42 -7.25
CA LEU A 13 25.49 3.61 -6.12
C LEU A 13 26.69 4.23 -5.36
N GLN A 14 27.30 5.30 -5.87
CA GLN A 14 28.45 5.97 -5.23
C GLN A 14 28.10 7.27 -4.48
N GLY A 15 26.80 7.61 -4.35
CA GLY A 15 26.37 8.63 -3.37
C GLY A 15 26.76 10.07 -3.69
N GLU A 16 26.79 10.49 -4.96
CA GLU A 16 26.98 11.90 -5.31
C GLU A 16 25.63 12.59 -5.63
N GLY A 17 25.17 13.41 -4.67
CA GLY A 17 24.39 14.63 -4.91
C GLY A 17 22.91 14.54 -5.29
N LEU A 18 22.03 14.69 -4.29
CA LEU A 18 20.62 15.05 -4.50
C LEU A 18 20.49 16.45 -5.13
N ALA A 19 19.77 16.54 -6.25
CA ALA A 19 19.13 17.77 -6.69
C ALA A 19 17.63 17.51 -6.90
N ALA A 20 16.83 18.46 -6.41
CA ALA A 20 15.39 18.44 -6.23
C ALA A 20 14.58 17.83 -7.37
N VAL A 21 13.64 16.95 -7.03
CA VAL A 21 12.57 16.53 -7.94
C VAL A 21 11.45 17.57 -7.82
N ASP A 22 11.34 18.41 -8.85
CA ASP A 22 10.24 19.35 -9.03
C ASP A 22 9.03 18.60 -9.61
N CYS A 23 7.84 18.83 -9.05
CA CYS A 23 6.59 18.17 -9.45
C CYS A 23 5.91 19.00 -10.55
N ASP A 24 6.25 18.77 -11.82
CA ASP A 24 5.54 19.40 -12.95
C ASP A 24 4.34 18.52 -13.40
N PRO A 25 3.09 19.04 -13.41
CA PRO A 25 1.88 18.24 -13.68
C PRO A 25 1.47 18.15 -15.15
N LEU A 26 2.36 18.38 -16.13
CA LEU A 26 1.99 18.35 -17.55
C LEU A 26 2.94 17.50 -18.42
N LEU A 27 2.81 16.17 -18.32
CA LEU A 27 3.26 15.24 -19.38
C LEU A 27 2.12 14.27 -19.73
N THR A 28 1.32 14.73 -20.68
CA THR A 28 0.36 13.96 -21.46
C THR A 28 1.07 12.87 -22.29
N SER A 29 0.49 11.67 -22.25
CA SER A 29 0.48 10.65 -23.31
C SER A 29 1.82 10.00 -23.71
N ALA A 30 2.23 8.96 -22.98
CA ALA A 30 3.09 7.92 -23.54
C ALA A 30 2.23 6.85 -24.25
N PRO A 31 2.57 6.43 -25.48
CA PRO A 31 1.89 5.34 -26.17
C PRO A 31 2.16 4.01 -25.45
N GLY A 32 1.15 3.14 -25.45
CA GLY A 32 1.09 1.93 -24.66
C GLY A 32 2.31 1.03 -24.76
N LEU A 33 2.82 0.61 -23.60
CA LEU A 33 3.49 -0.67 -23.46
C LEU A 33 2.41 -1.75 -23.58
N ALA A 34 2.23 -2.22 -24.82
CA ALA A 34 1.54 -3.47 -25.08
C ALA A 34 2.17 -4.55 -24.18
N GLY A 35 1.31 -5.19 -23.38
CA GLY A 35 1.71 -6.11 -22.33
C GLY A 35 2.64 -7.21 -22.84
N ALA A 36 3.72 -7.43 -22.11
CA ALA A 36 4.20 -8.79 -21.97
C ALA A 36 2.99 -9.57 -21.43
N ALA A 37 2.52 -10.56 -22.19
CA ALA A 37 1.55 -11.52 -21.68
C ALA A 37 2.20 -12.14 -20.44
N GLY A 38 1.85 -11.62 -19.26
CA GLY A 38 2.31 -12.16 -17.99
C GLY A 38 2.00 -13.65 -17.99
N ASN A 39 2.92 -14.43 -17.43
CA ASN A 39 2.69 -15.86 -17.24
C ASN A 39 1.27 -16.04 -16.64
N PRO A 40 0.31 -16.66 -17.35
CA PRO A 40 -1.07 -16.76 -16.86
C PRO A 40 -1.14 -17.51 -15.53
N PHE A 41 -0.19 -18.41 -15.27
CA PHE A 41 -0.04 -19.12 -14.01
C PHE A 41 0.43 -18.21 -12.87
N ALA A 42 1.04 -17.06 -13.15
CA ALA A 42 1.51 -16.17 -12.09
C ALA A 42 0.36 -15.47 -11.38
N ARG A 43 -0.66 -14.98 -12.12
CA ARG A 43 -1.87 -14.44 -11.50
C ARG A 43 -2.61 -15.52 -10.72
N GLU A 44 -2.80 -16.70 -11.31
CA GLU A 44 -3.47 -17.81 -10.63
C GLU A 44 -2.74 -18.23 -9.34
N ASN A 45 -1.41 -18.34 -9.38
CA ASN A 45 -0.61 -18.64 -8.19
C ASN A 45 -0.70 -17.53 -7.14
N ALA A 46 -0.63 -16.26 -7.55
CA ALA A 46 -0.77 -15.12 -6.64
C ALA A 46 -2.17 -15.11 -5.98
N ASP A 47 -3.22 -15.36 -6.75
CA ASP A 47 -4.60 -15.44 -6.26
C ASP A 47 -4.75 -16.60 -5.27
N LEU A 48 -4.14 -17.76 -5.54
CA LEU A 48 -4.14 -18.90 -4.63
C LEU A 48 -3.38 -18.60 -3.34
N MET A 49 -2.20 -17.98 -3.43
CA MET A 49 -1.42 -17.56 -2.27
C MET A 49 -2.22 -16.57 -1.40
N LEU A 50 -2.84 -15.58 -2.02
CA LEU A 50 -3.58 -14.54 -1.32
C LEU A 50 -4.89 -15.08 -0.71
N ARG A 51 -5.56 -16.01 -1.39
CA ARG A 51 -6.71 -16.75 -0.84
C ARG A 51 -6.33 -17.53 0.40
N ASN A 52 -5.26 -18.33 0.33
CA ASN A 52 -4.79 -19.13 1.47
C ASN A 52 -4.39 -18.24 2.65
N ALA A 53 -3.73 -17.12 2.36
CA ALA A 53 -3.36 -16.13 3.37
C ALA A 53 -4.59 -15.48 4.02
N ALA A 54 -5.62 -15.14 3.24
CA ALA A 54 -6.87 -14.60 3.77
C ALA A 54 -7.58 -15.60 4.68
N GLU A 55 -7.69 -16.86 4.27
CA GLU A 55 -8.29 -17.92 5.07
C GLU A 55 -7.53 -18.17 6.38
N ALA A 56 -6.19 -18.20 6.33
CA ALA A 56 -5.32 -18.34 7.51
C ALA A 56 -5.38 -17.13 8.47
N GLU A 57 -5.97 -16.02 8.06
CA GLU A 57 -6.21 -14.82 8.88
C GLU A 57 -7.69 -14.70 9.29
N GLY A 58 -8.56 -15.63 8.86
CA GLY A 58 -10.00 -15.53 9.08
C GLY A 58 -10.66 -14.37 8.33
N LEU A 59 -10.08 -13.94 7.21
CA LEU A 59 -10.58 -12.85 6.37
C LEU A 59 -11.46 -13.40 5.23
N ASP A 60 -12.35 -12.55 4.72
CA ASP A 60 -13.11 -12.85 3.51
C ASP A 60 -12.21 -12.83 2.27
N ALA A 61 -11.84 -14.01 1.78
CA ALA A 61 -10.95 -14.17 0.64
C ALA A 61 -11.47 -13.52 -0.65
N VAL A 62 -12.78 -13.52 -0.90
CA VAL A 62 -13.36 -12.88 -2.09
C VAL A 62 -13.14 -11.38 -2.02
N ARG A 63 -13.34 -10.80 -0.84
CA ARG A 63 -13.11 -9.38 -0.60
C ARG A 63 -11.64 -9.00 -0.68
N VAL A 64 -10.73 -9.83 -0.14
CA VAL A 64 -9.28 -9.59 -0.23
C VAL A 64 -8.83 -9.57 -1.69
N LEU A 65 -9.22 -10.58 -2.48
CA LEU A 65 -8.88 -10.65 -3.91
C LEU A 65 -9.46 -9.46 -4.71
N ALA A 66 -10.66 -8.99 -4.38
CA ALA A 66 -11.25 -7.82 -5.03
C ALA A 66 -10.53 -6.50 -4.70
N LEU A 67 -9.76 -6.45 -3.60
CA LEU A 67 -8.97 -5.28 -3.20
C LEU A 67 -7.52 -5.35 -3.68
N ASP A 68 -7.05 -6.53 -4.09
CA ASP A 68 -5.70 -6.73 -4.59
C ASP A 68 -5.47 -5.93 -5.88
N ASP A 69 -4.42 -5.13 -5.86
CA ASP A 69 -3.92 -4.36 -6.99
C ASP A 69 -2.44 -4.63 -7.27
N ALA A 70 -1.83 -5.60 -6.56
CA ALA A 70 -0.44 -5.96 -6.78
C ALA A 70 -0.22 -6.60 -8.16
N ASP A 71 0.98 -6.39 -8.71
CA ASP A 71 1.44 -7.21 -9.82
C ASP A 71 1.64 -8.65 -9.30
N PRO A 72 1.06 -9.67 -9.97
CA PRO A 72 1.29 -11.06 -9.59
C PRO A 72 2.76 -11.46 -9.43
N GLN A 73 3.68 -10.84 -10.18
CA GLN A 73 5.12 -11.09 -10.06
C GLN A 73 5.70 -10.61 -8.73
N ASP A 74 5.09 -9.61 -8.09
CA ASP A 74 5.54 -9.06 -6.82
C ASP A 74 5.14 -9.93 -5.63
N LEU A 75 4.02 -10.66 -5.74
CA LEU A 75 3.52 -11.55 -4.69
C LEU A 75 4.22 -12.91 -4.67
N ALA A 76 4.49 -13.49 -5.84
CA ALA A 76 5.06 -14.83 -5.99
C ALA A 76 6.35 -15.10 -5.18
N PRO A 77 7.32 -14.17 -5.05
CA PRO A 77 8.54 -14.42 -4.29
C PRO A 77 8.39 -14.19 -2.77
N LEU A 78 7.24 -13.71 -2.30
CA LEU A 78 7.09 -13.29 -0.90
C LEU A 78 6.88 -14.49 0.04
N PRO A 79 7.47 -14.44 1.25
CA PRO A 79 7.16 -15.42 2.30
C PRO A 79 5.68 -15.39 2.69
N ASP A 80 5.13 -16.53 3.10
CA ASP A 80 3.74 -16.67 3.53
C ASP A 80 3.34 -15.62 4.59
N ALA A 81 4.18 -15.41 5.61
CA ALA A 81 3.93 -14.40 6.65
C ALA A 81 3.78 -12.97 6.07
N THR A 82 4.49 -12.66 5.00
CA THR A 82 4.39 -11.37 4.30
C THR A 82 3.09 -11.28 3.50
N VAL A 83 2.69 -12.35 2.79
CA VAL A 83 1.41 -12.39 2.07
C VAL A 83 0.22 -12.28 3.04
N ARG A 84 0.31 -12.93 4.20
CA ARG A 84 -0.66 -12.79 5.31
C ARG A 84 -0.73 -11.37 5.86
N ALA A 85 0.41 -10.72 6.05
CA ALA A 85 0.45 -9.32 6.44
C ALA A 85 -0.15 -8.38 5.38
N TYR A 86 0.10 -8.68 4.10
CA TYR A 86 -0.49 -7.96 2.98
C TYR A 86 -2.02 -8.10 2.94
N ALA A 87 -2.56 -9.32 3.10
CA ALA A 87 -4.00 -9.56 3.15
C ALA A 87 -4.69 -8.73 4.26
N ARG A 88 -4.12 -8.70 5.47
CA ARG A 88 -4.62 -7.83 6.55
C ARG A 88 -4.53 -6.34 6.20
N ALA A 89 -3.45 -5.93 5.55
CA ALA A 89 -3.24 -4.54 5.16
C ALA A 89 -4.27 -4.06 4.11
N LEU A 90 -4.68 -4.92 3.17
CA LEU A 90 -5.75 -4.63 2.21
C LEU A 90 -7.08 -4.34 2.92
N ILE A 91 -7.51 -5.23 3.82
CA ILE A 91 -8.74 -5.06 4.60
C ILE A 91 -8.67 -3.82 5.49
N ALA A 92 -7.57 -3.64 6.22
CA ALA A 92 -7.39 -2.46 7.04
C ALA A 92 -7.44 -1.18 6.19
N THR A 93 -6.90 -1.19 4.97
CA THR A 93 -6.91 -0.03 4.07
C THR A 93 -8.31 0.33 3.61
N GLU A 94 -9.09 -0.67 3.22
CA GLU A 94 -10.51 -0.47 2.89
C GLU A 94 -11.28 0.11 4.08
N GLN A 95 -11.10 -0.50 5.26
CA GLN A 95 -11.78 -0.04 6.48
C GLN A 95 -11.43 1.41 6.79
N ARG A 96 -10.15 1.77 6.66
CA ARG A 96 -9.70 3.15 6.85
C ARG A 96 -10.35 4.10 5.85
N LYS A 97 -10.35 3.78 4.56
CA LYS A 97 -10.99 4.60 3.53
C LYS A 97 -12.49 4.80 3.82
N ALA A 98 -13.14 3.81 4.43
CA ALA A 98 -14.54 3.87 4.86
C ALA A 98 -14.77 4.55 6.23
N GLY A 99 -13.72 5.02 6.91
CA GLY A 99 -13.83 5.61 8.24
C GLY A 99 -14.09 4.61 9.38
N ARG A 100 -13.89 3.31 9.13
CA ARG A 100 -14.05 2.22 10.11
C ARG A 100 -12.71 1.83 10.70
N VAL A 101 -12.64 1.75 12.03
CA VAL A 101 -11.41 1.37 12.75
C VAL A 101 -11.02 -0.07 12.42
N PRO A 102 -9.78 -0.34 11.95
CA PRO A 102 -9.33 -1.69 11.72
C PRO A 102 -9.27 -2.54 12.98
N ALA A 103 -9.42 -3.85 12.83
CA ALA A 103 -9.29 -4.78 13.95
C ALA A 103 -7.92 -4.63 14.63
N GLY A 104 -7.92 -4.64 15.97
CA GLY A 104 -6.71 -4.47 16.79
C GLY A 104 -6.21 -3.02 16.92
N TRP A 105 -6.85 -2.04 16.27
CA TRP A 105 -6.52 -0.62 16.47
C TRP A 105 -7.25 -0.07 17.69
N THR A 106 -6.72 -0.39 18.86
CA THR A 106 -7.34 -0.11 20.16
C THR A 106 -6.69 1.04 20.93
N GLN A 107 -5.65 1.67 20.38
CA GLN A 107 -4.93 2.72 21.07
C GLN A 107 -5.44 4.11 20.67
N ALA A 108 -5.98 4.84 21.64
CA ALA A 108 -6.24 6.27 21.51
C ALA A 108 -4.89 7.00 21.35
N SER A 109 -4.76 7.74 20.26
CA SER A 109 -3.50 8.35 19.84
C SER A 109 -3.69 9.80 19.43
N ALA A 110 -2.67 10.64 19.68
CA ALA A 110 -2.70 12.05 19.29
C ALA A 110 -2.00 12.25 17.94
N CYS A 111 -2.75 12.73 16.94
CA CYS A 111 -2.22 13.12 15.63
C CYS A 111 -2.24 14.65 15.48
N ASN A 112 -1.15 15.26 14.99
CA ASN A 112 -1.09 16.70 14.78
C ASN A 112 -2.09 17.21 13.72
N GLY A 113 -2.42 16.37 12.72
CA GLY A 113 -3.37 16.74 11.67
C GLY A 113 -4.84 16.40 11.98
N CYS A 114 -5.09 15.32 12.72
CA CYS A 114 -6.46 14.83 12.94
C CYS A 114 -7.00 15.04 14.36
N GLY A 115 -6.13 15.32 15.33
CA GLY A 115 -6.46 15.25 16.75
C GLY A 115 -6.47 13.82 17.27
N PRO A 116 -7.34 13.49 18.25
CA PRO A 116 -7.50 12.14 18.78
C PRO A 116 -8.00 11.15 17.72
N VAL A 117 -7.32 10.01 17.58
CA VAL A 117 -7.66 8.94 16.63
C VAL A 117 -7.39 7.55 17.22
N TRP A 118 -8.05 6.52 16.69
CA TRP A 118 -7.69 5.12 16.97
C TRP A 118 -6.54 4.66 16.08
N LEU A 119 -5.49 4.08 16.67
CA LEU A 119 -4.34 3.45 15.99
C LEU A 119 -3.97 2.11 16.63
N TRP A 120 -2.99 1.43 16.04
CA TRP A 120 -2.43 0.19 16.59
C TRP A 120 -1.65 0.45 17.90
N PRO A 121 -1.51 -0.57 18.76
CA PRO A 121 -0.72 -0.47 19.98
C PRO A 121 0.72 0.01 19.72
N GLY A 122 1.20 0.92 20.57
CA GLY A 122 2.52 1.54 20.46
C GLY A 122 2.54 2.91 19.77
N ALA A 123 1.46 3.34 19.12
CA ALA A 123 1.42 4.57 18.32
C ALA A 123 0.90 5.82 19.07
N ALA A 124 1.38 6.10 20.28
CA ALA A 124 0.77 7.11 21.17
C ALA A 124 0.66 8.53 20.61
N ARG A 125 1.67 8.97 19.86
CA ARG A 125 1.69 10.29 19.20
C ARG A 125 2.34 10.19 17.84
N VAL A 126 1.74 10.81 16.84
CA VAL A 126 2.23 10.80 15.44
C VAL A 126 2.09 12.18 14.80
N LEU A 127 3.03 12.51 13.90
CA LEU A 127 2.95 13.75 13.12
C LEU A 127 1.79 13.70 12.12
N ALA A 128 1.60 12.55 11.46
CA ALA A 128 0.48 12.29 10.58
C ALA A 128 -0.01 10.85 10.82
N CYS A 129 -1.34 10.68 10.87
CA CYS A 129 -1.95 9.36 11.00
C CYS A 129 -2.51 8.89 9.66
N PRO A 130 -2.76 7.59 9.47
CA PRO A 130 -3.34 7.07 8.24
C PRO A 130 -4.72 7.66 7.88
N TRP A 131 -5.39 8.29 8.85
CA TRP A 131 -6.68 8.98 8.65
C TRP A 131 -6.54 10.40 8.08
N CYS A 132 -5.35 10.98 8.01
CA CYS A 132 -5.16 12.35 7.52
C CYS A 132 -5.70 12.53 6.10
N TRP A 133 -5.60 11.52 5.24
CA TRP A 133 -6.19 11.58 3.90
C TRP A 133 -7.72 11.63 3.91
N ASN A 134 -8.37 10.96 4.87
CA ASN A 134 -9.81 11.10 5.04
C ASN A 134 -10.16 12.53 5.46
N ARG A 135 -9.43 13.09 6.44
CA ARG A 135 -9.62 14.47 6.90
C ARG A 135 -9.51 15.47 5.75
N VAL A 136 -8.46 15.38 4.93
CA VAL A 136 -8.23 16.25 3.77
C VAL A 136 -9.38 16.14 2.74
N ARG A 137 -9.97 14.95 2.60
CA ARG A 137 -11.08 14.68 1.67
C ARG A 137 -12.47 14.92 2.27
N GLY A 138 -12.56 15.42 3.51
CA GLY A 138 -13.85 15.58 4.21
C GLY A 138 -14.56 14.26 4.54
N LEU A 139 -13.83 13.14 4.56
CA LEU A 139 -14.35 11.82 4.90
C LEU A 139 -14.29 11.56 6.42
N PRO A 140 -15.09 10.61 6.95
CA PRO A 140 -15.09 10.30 8.38
C PRO A 140 -13.71 9.87 8.91
N VAL A 141 -13.38 10.39 10.10
CA VAL A 141 -12.21 9.99 10.90
C VAL A 141 -12.72 9.54 12.26
N PRO A 142 -12.52 8.27 12.65
CA PRO A 142 -13.03 7.77 13.92
C PRO A 142 -12.23 8.34 15.09
N THR A 143 -12.94 8.97 16.02
CA THR A 143 -12.37 9.56 17.23
C THR A 143 -12.57 8.63 18.44
N PRO A 144 -11.57 8.47 19.31
CA PRO A 144 -11.77 7.97 20.66
C PRO A 144 -12.47 9.07 21.47
N GLY A 145 -13.71 8.83 21.89
CA GLY A 145 -14.43 9.58 22.94
C GLY A 145 -14.39 11.11 22.87
#